data_AF-A0A1F5EJR3-F1
#
_entry.id   AF-A0A1F5EJR3-F1
#
_cell.length_a   1.000
_cell.length_b   1.000
_cell.length_c   1.000
_cell.angle_alpha   90.00
_cell.angle_beta   90.00
_cell.angle_gamma   90.00
#
_symmetry.space_group_name_H-M   'P 1'
#
loop_
_entity.id
_entity.type
_entity.pdbx_description
1 polymer ?
#
loop_
_entity_poly.entity_id
_entity_poly.type
_entity_poly.pdbx_seq_one_letter_code
_entity_poly.pdbx_strand_id
1 'polypeptide(L)'
;MSKKNKILLIFGFILVFFGLFVLRGNEDDWICQNGEWIKHGNPSAEMPIGLCPGALIESFEDCVKAGNPVMESYPRQCRSGENFFVEGIGNELEKMDLIRLDNPRPNQVLKSPLVIRGEARGTWFFEAVFPIVLTDWDGRIIAQSYATAKGDWMTEDFVQFEGILEFENPENIGDFSRRGALILQKDNPSGLPEHDDALEISIRFE
;
A
#
# COMPACT_ATOMS: atom_id res chain seq x y z
N MET A 1 -52.39 -29.31 38.90
CA MET A 1 -52.13 -28.22 37.94
C MET A 1 -53.14 -28.33 36.79
N SER A 2 -54.03 -27.34 36.63
CA SER A 2 -55.09 -27.34 35.61
C SER A 2 -54.53 -27.47 34.20
N LYS A 3 -55.26 -28.13 33.29
CA LYS A 3 -54.88 -28.32 31.87
C LYS A 3 -54.51 -26.98 31.19
N LYS A 4 -55.16 -25.87 31.61
CA LYS A 4 -54.82 -24.50 31.19
C LYS A 4 -53.44 -24.03 31.65
N ASN A 5 -53.03 -24.33 32.89
CA ASN A 5 -51.74 -23.90 33.44
C ASN A 5 -50.57 -24.67 32.81
N LYS A 6 -50.78 -25.94 32.41
CA LYS A 6 -49.78 -26.70 31.65
C LYS A 6 -49.59 -26.13 30.24
N ILE A 7 -50.66 -25.72 29.57
CA ILE A 7 -50.59 -25.10 28.24
C ILE A 7 -49.87 -23.74 28.28
N LEU A 8 -50.16 -22.91 29.29
CA LEU A 8 -49.46 -21.63 29.48
C LEU A 8 -47.97 -21.78 29.75
N LEU A 9 -47.57 -22.77 30.57
CA LEU A 9 -46.16 -23.07 30.83
C LEU A 9 -45.43 -23.56 29.58
N ILE A 10 -46.06 -24.42 28.77
CA ILE A 10 -45.48 -24.92 27.53
C ILE A 10 -45.31 -23.78 26.50
N PHE A 11 -46.33 -22.92 26.33
CA PHE A 11 -46.23 -21.76 25.44
C PHE A 11 -45.17 -20.76 25.89
N GLY A 12 -45.05 -20.52 27.20
CA GLY A 12 -43.99 -19.69 27.77
C GLY A 12 -42.60 -20.28 27.49
N PHE A 13 -42.42 -21.59 27.65
CA PHE A 13 -41.16 -22.27 27.35
C PHE A 13 -40.82 -22.19 25.86
N ILE A 14 -41.79 -22.39 24.97
CA ILE A 14 -41.61 -22.28 23.51
C ILE A 14 -41.25 -20.84 23.12
N LEU A 15 -41.90 -19.82 23.68
CA LEU A 15 -41.57 -18.42 23.41
C LEU A 15 -40.17 -18.05 23.90
N VAL A 16 -39.74 -18.57 25.06
CA VAL A 16 -38.37 -18.36 25.56
C VAL A 16 -37.35 -19.10 24.69
N PHE A 17 -37.62 -20.34 24.28
CA PHE A 17 -36.71 -21.11 23.43
C PHE A 17 -36.60 -20.52 22.02
N PHE A 18 -37.73 -20.07 21.45
CA PHE A 18 -37.76 -19.43 20.14
C PHE A 18 -37.14 -18.03 20.20
N GLY A 19 -37.35 -17.28 21.29
CA GLY A 19 -36.68 -16.01 21.56
C GLY A 19 -35.16 -16.16 21.72
N LEU A 20 -34.69 -17.25 22.36
CA LEU A 20 -33.26 -17.58 22.46
C LEU A 20 -32.64 -17.99 21.11
N PHE A 21 -33.43 -18.61 20.22
CA PHE A 21 -32.97 -19.00 18.89
C PHE A 21 -32.85 -17.79 17.94
N VAL A 22 -33.73 -16.79 18.09
CA VAL A 22 -33.68 -15.54 17.29
C VAL A 22 -32.54 -14.61 17.74
N LEU A 23 -32.00 -14.76 18.94
CA LEU A 23 -30.87 -13.97 19.46
C LEU A 23 -29.49 -14.58 19.17
N ARG A 24 -29.43 -15.76 18.54
CA ARG A 24 -28.16 -16.29 18.03
C ARG A 24 -27.96 -15.75 16.62
N GLY A 25 -27.03 -14.80 16.48
CA GLY A 25 -26.59 -14.30 15.17
C GLY A 25 -26.17 -15.46 14.25
N ASN A 26 -26.15 -15.20 12.94
CA ASN A 26 -25.80 -16.20 11.94
C ASN A 26 -24.48 -16.90 12.32
N GLU A 27 -24.49 -18.24 12.31
CA GLU A 27 -23.33 -19.04 12.76
C GLU A 27 -22.14 -18.95 11.79
N ASP A 28 -22.41 -18.62 10.52
CA ASP A 28 -21.43 -18.54 9.42
C ASP A 28 -21.31 -17.08 8.89
N ASP A 29 -20.65 -16.20 9.65
CA ASP A 29 -20.48 -14.79 9.29
C ASP A 29 -19.09 -14.23 9.66
N TRP A 30 -18.73 -13.09 9.08
CA TRP A 30 -17.55 -12.32 9.51
C TRP A 30 -17.92 -11.43 10.69
N ILE A 31 -17.22 -11.58 11.82
CA ILE A 31 -17.50 -10.84 13.04
C ILE A 31 -16.37 -9.86 13.31
N CYS A 32 -16.71 -8.58 13.49
CA CYS A 32 -15.74 -7.58 13.96
C CYS A 32 -15.50 -7.79 15.45
N GLN A 33 -14.27 -8.15 15.83
CA GLN A 33 -13.85 -8.27 17.21
C GLN A 33 -12.47 -7.62 17.36
N ASN A 34 -12.34 -6.68 18.31
CA ASN A 34 -11.09 -5.94 18.58
C ASN A 34 -10.49 -5.20 17.37
N GLY A 35 -11.32 -4.72 16.44
CA GLY A 35 -10.84 -4.02 15.24
C GLY A 35 -10.42 -4.94 14.08
N GLU A 36 -10.54 -6.26 14.25
CA GLU A 36 -10.24 -7.26 13.21
C GLU A 36 -11.49 -8.04 12.80
N TRP A 37 -11.56 -8.39 11.51
CA TRP A 37 -12.57 -9.33 11.02
C TRP A 37 -12.16 -10.75 11.38
N ILE A 38 -12.87 -11.36 12.31
CA ILE A 38 -12.69 -12.75 12.71
C ILE A 38 -13.68 -13.62 11.96
N LYS A 39 -13.16 -14.69 11.33
CA LYS A 39 -13.97 -15.70 10.67
C LYS A 39 -14.75 -16.49 11.73
N HIS A 40 -16.07 -16.44 11.70
CA HIS A 40 -16.95 -17.26 12.54
C HIS A 40 -17.68 -18.28 11.66
N GLY A 41 -17.54 -19.58 11.99
CA GLY A 41 -18.05 -20.67 11.15
C GLY A 41 -17.31 -20.75 9.80
N ASN A 42 -18.07 -20.95 8.71
CA ASN A 42 -17.53 -20.95 7.35
C ASN A 42 -18.32 -20.00 6.42
N PRO A 43 -18.09 -18.68 6.51
CA PRO A 43 -18.78 -17.69 5.69
C PRO A 43 -18.55 -17.97 4.20
N SER A 44 -19.63 -17.91 3.42
CA SER A 44 -19.57 -18.02 1.96
C SER A 44 -19.19 -16.70 1.26
N ALA A 45 -19.37 -15.58 1.97
CA ALA A 45 -18.95 -14.26 1.50
C ALA A 45 -17.45 -14.04 1.71
N GLU A 46 -16.82 -13.31 0.78
CA GLU A 46 -15.45 -12.84 0.95
C GLU A 46 -15.33 -11.93 2.18
N MET A 47 -14.15 -11.90 2.79
CA MET A 47 -13.88 -11.01 3.93
C MET A 47 -14.14 -9.55 3.53
N PRO A 48 -14.80 -8.74 4.38
CA PRO A 48 -14.99 -7.33 4.09
C PRO A 48 -13.65 -6.61 3.85
N ILE A 49 -13.58 -5.78 2.80
CA ILE A 49 -12.35 -5.13 2.33
C ILE A 49 -11.98 -3.88 3.17
N GLY A 50 -12.84 -3.49 4.13
CA GLY A 50 -12.64 -2.30 4.98
C GLY A 50 -12.34 -2.62 6.44
N LEU A 51 -11.77 -1.65 7.15
CA LEU A 51 -11.54 -1.74 8.59
C LEU A 51 -12.87 -1.91 9.34
N CYS A 52 -12.89 -2.77 10.35
CA CYS A 52 -14.10 -3.03 11.12
C CYS A 52 -14.32 -1.93 12.19
N PRO A 53 -15.56 -1.70 12.66
CA PRO A 53 -15.85 -0.64 13.62
C PRO A 53 -14.97 -0.71 14.88
N GLY A 54 -14.20 0.36 15.15
CA GLY A 54 -13.28 0.46 16.29
C GLY A 54 -11.81 0.15 16.00
N ALA A 55 -11.44 -0.15 14.75
CA ALA A 55 -10.04 -0.23 14.34
C ALA A 55 -9.33 1.13 14.47
N LEU A 56 -8.08 1.11 14.92
CA LEU A 56 -7.22 2.30 14.98
C LEU A 56 -6.78 2.68 13.55
N ILE A 57 -6.89 3.97 13.23
CA ILE A 57 -6.40 4.53 11.96
C ILE A 57 -5.04 5.17 12.25
N GLU A 58 -3.96 4.51 11.85
CA GLU A 58 -2.59 4.96 12.11
C GLU A 58 -1.83 5.37 10.84
N SER A 59 -2.37 5.04 9.66
CA SER A 59 -1.76 5.32 8.36
C SER A 59 -2.75 5.88 7.34
N PHE A 60 -2.20 6.41 6.23
CA PHE A 60 -3.00 6.81 5.08
C PHE A 60 -3.79 5.62 4.52
N GLU A 61 -3.17 4.45 4.43
CA GLU A 61 -3.81 3.22 3.98
C GLU A 61 -4.97 2.81 4.87
N ASP A 62 -4.81 2.88 6.19
CA ASP A 62 -5.89 2.57 7.14
C ASP A 62 -7.05 3.55 6.97
N CYS A 63 -6.72 4.84 6.80
CA CYS A 63 -7.73 5.88 6.60
C CYS A 63 -8.55 5.60 5.33
N VAL A 64 -7.89 5.24 4.22
CA VAL A 64 -8.54 4.87 2.96
C VAL A 64 -9.33 3.57 3.08
N LYS A 65 -8.78 2.54 3.72
CA LYS A 65 -9.47 1.26 3.98
C LYS A 65 -10.71 1.43 4.86
N ALA A 66 -10.73 2.41 5.74
CA ALA A 66 -11.91 2.79 6.52
C ALA A 66 -12.96 3.57 5.72
N GLY A 67 -12.72 3.84 4.43
CA GLY A 67 -13.68 4.53 3.55
C GLY A 67 -13.76 6.04 3.78
N ASN A 68 -12.76 6.63 4.43
CA ASN A 68 -12.69 8.08 4.63
C ASN A 68 -12.39 8.80 3.29
N PRO A 69 -12.79 10.08 3.16
CA PRO A 69 -12.52 10.85 1.95
C PRO A 69 -11.02 11.10 1.75
N VAL A 70 -10.57 10.91 0.50
CA VAL A 70 -9.24 11.30 0.03
C VAL A 70 -9.34 12.64 -0.68
N MET A 71 -8.49 13.58 -0.30
CA MET A 71 -8.43 14.93 -0.85
C MET A 71 -7.73 14.92 -2.21
N GLU A 72 -8.14 15.83 -3.10
CA GLU A 72 -7.47 16.10 -4.37
C GLU A 72 -6.20 16.94 -4.15
N SER A 73 -5.22 16.35 -3.47
CA SER A 73 -3.92 16.95 -3.17
C SER A 73 -2.80 16.02 -3.62
N TYR A 74 -1.59 16.58 -3.76
CA TYR A 74 -0.38 15.80 -3.94
C TYR A 74 0.67 16.21 -2.89
N PRO A 75 1.12 15.29 -2.00
CA PRO A 75 0.68 13.89 -1.88
C PRO A 75 -0.80 13.78 -1.51
N ARG A 76 -1.40 12.61 -1.74
CA ARG A 76 -2.81 12.40 -1.34
C ARG A 76 -2.93 12.47 0.18
N GLN A 77 -4.01 13.08 0.64
CA GLN A 77 -4.31 13.17 2.06
C GLN A 77 -5.67 12.53 2.33
N CYS A 78 -5.74 11.73 3.38
CA CYS A 78 -6.98 11.11 3.84
C CYS A 78 -7.35 11.70 5.21
N ARG A 79 -8.62 12.07 5.37
CA ARG A 79 -9.11 12.72 6.60
C ARG A 79 -10.01 11.78 7.39
N SER A 80 -9.66 11.50 8.64
CA SER A 80 -10.56 10.80 9.58
C SER A 80 -10.84 11.68 10.80
N GLY A 81 -12.06 12.22 10.87
CA GLY A 81 -12.43 13.20 11.90
C GLY A 81 -11.61 14.50 11.79
N GLU A 82 -10.82 14.80 12.82
CA GLU A 82 -9.89 15.94 12.85
C GLU A 82 -8.45 15.58 12.41
N ASN A 83 -8.17 14.28 12.25
CA ASN A 83 -6.84 13.79 11.87
C ASN A 83 -6.68 13.73 10.35
N PHE A 84 -5.47 14.04 9.90
CA PHE A 84 -5.05 13.92 8.50
C PHE A 84 -3.90 12.92 8.41
N PHE A 85 -3.99 12.04 7.42
CA PHE A 85 -2.97 11.07 7.09
C PHE A 85 -2.47 11.37 5.69
N VAL A 86 -1.15 11.50 5.53
CA VAL A 86 -0.51 11.82 4.26
C VAL A 86 0.03 10.54 3.65
N GLU A 87 -0.19 10.35 2.36
CA GLU A 87 0.39 9.24 1.61
C GLU A 87 1.93 9.28 1.66
N GLY A 88 2.55 8.13 2.00
CA GLY A 88 3.99 7.98 1.94
C GLY A 88 4.48 7.91 0.49
N ILE A 89 5.28 8.88 0.07
CA ILE A 89 5.81 8.98 -1.30
C ILE A 89 7.34 8.88 -1.36
N GLY A 90 7.97 8.40 -0.27
CA GLY A 90 9.42 8.47 -0.10
C GLY A 90 9.92 9.92 -0.06
N ASN A 91 11.02 10.20 -0.76
CA ASN A 91 11.65 11.52 -0.80
C ASN A 91 11.37 12.30 -2.11
N GLU A 92 10.35 11.93 -2.88
CA GLU A 92 10.09 12.50 -4.21
C GLU A 92 10.06 14.04 -4.23
N LEU A 93 9.38 14.67 -3.26
CA LEU A 93 9.30 16.13 -3.18
C LEU A 93 10.65 16.80 -2.89
N GLU A 94 11.54 16.12 -2.16
CA GLU A 94 12.88 16.62 -1.85
C GLU A 94 13.79 16.61 -3.08
N LYS A 95 13.47 15.79 -4.08
CA LYS A 95 14.28 15.58 -5.29
C LYS A 95 13.75 16.27 -6.54
N MET A 96 12.60 16.95 -6.47
CA MET A 96 11.93 17.56 -7.63
C MET A 96 12.80 18.49 -8.50
N ASP A 97 13.83 19.12 -7.93
CA ASP A 97 14.75 20.00 -8.67
C ASP A 97 15.93 19.27 -9.32
N LEU A 98 16.13 18.00 -8.95
CA LEU A 98 17.23 17.14 -9.39
C LEU A 98 16.76 15.99 -10.29
N ILE A 99 15.64 15.37 -9.96
CA ILE A 99 15.02 14.30 -10.73
C ILE A 99 13.50 14.32 -10.54
N ARG A 100 12.77 13.96 -11.59
CA ARG A 100 11.33 13.77 -11.60
C ARG A 100 10.99 12.45 -12.24
N LEU A 101 10.12 11.68 -11.59
CA LEU A 101 9.71 10.37 -12.04
C LEU A 101 8.28 10.41 -12.59
N ASP A 102 8.10 10.15 -13.87
CA ASP A 102 6.79 10.12 -14.50
C ASP A 102 6.11 8.76 -14.31
N ASN A 103 6.88 7.68 -14.39
CA ASN A 103 6.40 6.31 -14.18
C ASN A 103 7.52 5.43 -13.58
N PRO A 104 7.22 4.61 -12.56
CA PRO A 104 5.95 4.54 -11.83
C PRO A 104 5.72 5.74 -10.91
N ARG A 105 4.47 5.97 -10.49
CA ARG A 105 4.15 6.91 -9.40
C ARG A 105 4.26 6.20 -8.04
N PRO A 106 4.45 6.93 -6.93
CA PRO A 106 4.48 6.32 -5.60
C PRO A 106 3.25 5.46 -5.32
N ASN A 107 3.47 4.36 -4.60
CA ASN A 107 2.51 3.32 -4.23
C ASN A 107 1.81 2.63 -5.39
N GLN A 108 2.27 2.85 -6.63
CA GLN A 108 1.77 2.12 -7.78
C GLN A 108 2.06 0.62 -7.61
N VAL A 109 1.06 -0.20 -7.93
CA VAL A 109 1.22 -1.64 -8.03
C VAL A 109 2.00 -1.95 -9.30
N LEU A 110 3.17 -2.56 -9.13
CA LEU A 110 4.13 -2.81 -10.20
C LEU A 110 3.84 -4.13 -10.91
N LYS A 111 4.18 -4.16 -12.20
CA LYS A 111 4.21 -5.37 -13.04
C LYS A 111 5.55 -5.47 -13.72
N SER A 112 6.02 -6.70 -13.91
CA SER A 112 7.23 -7.01 -14.66
C SER A 112 6.90 -7.30 -16.13
N PRO A 113 7.66 -6.76 -17.11
CA PRO A 113 8.73 -5.78 -16.94
C PRO A 113 8.18 -4.39 -16.57
N LEU A 114 8.87 -3.69 -15.67
CA LEU A 114 8.56 -2.31 -15.31
C LEU A 114 9.34 -1.35 -16.20
N VAL A 115 8.62 -0.50 -16.92
CA VAL A 115 9.21 0.63 -17.64
C VAL A 115 9.31 1.83 -16.70
N ILE A 116 10.50 2.40 -16.55
CA ILE A 116 10.77 3.50 -15.63
C ILE A 116 11.13 4.72 -16.48
N ARG A 117 10.42 5.84 -16.30
CA ARG A 117 10.56 7.05 -17.14
C ARG A 117 10.47 8.30 -16.30
N GLY A 118 11.20 9.32 -16.74
CA GLY A 118 11.19 10.64 -16.13
C GLY A 118 12.28 11.52 -16.72
N GLU A 119 12.70 12.52 -15.96
CA GLU A 119 13.80 13.41 -16.31
C GLU A 119 14.70 13.66 -15.09
N ALA A 120 16.01 13.73 -15.31
CA ALA A 120 16.98 14.04 -14.27
C ALA A 120 17.96 15.10 -14.77
N ARG A 121 18.54 15.89 -13.86
CA ARG A 121 19.63 16.81 -14.18
C ARG A 121 20.77 16.02 -14.82
N GLY A 122 21.45 16.56 -15.84
CA GLY A 122 22.54 15.85 -16.50
C GLY A 122 23.66 15.35 -15.54
N THR A 123 23.86 16.03 -14.42
CA THR A 123 24.76 15.63 -13.32
C THR A 123 24.38 14.33 -12.60
N TRP A 124 23.18 13.78 -12.83
CA TRP A 124 22.78 12.48 -12.32
C TRP A 124 23.38 11.31 -13.09
N PHE A 125 23.75 11.55 -14.35
CA PHE A 125 24.25 10.53 -15.25
C PHE A 125 25.78 10.49 -15.23
N PHE A 126 26.32 9.30 -15.43
CA PHE A 126 27.68 9.09 -15.89
C PHE A 126 27.64 8.06 -17.02
N GLU A 127 28.40 8.29 -18.09
CA GLU A 127 28.31 7.48 -19.32
C GLU A 127 26.87 7.34 -19.87
N ALA A 128 26.07 8.40 -19.75
CA ALA A 128 24.66 8.46 -20.15
C ALA A 128 23.71 7.51 -19.38
N VAL A 129 24.13 6.94 -18.26
CA VAL A 129 23.32 6.04 -17.46
C VAL A 129 23.36 6.39 -15.97
N PHE A 130 22.41 5.85 -15.21
CA PHE A 130 22.48 5.80 -13.74
C PHE A 130 21.77 4.55 -13.19
N PRO A 131 22.13 4.05 -12.00
CA PRO A 131 21.56 2.81 -11.46
C PRO A 131 20.09 2.94 -11.01
N ILE A 132 19.34 1.86 -11.22
CA ILE A 132 17.98 1.66 -10.69
C ILE A 132 18.02 0.42 -9.81
N VAL A 133 17.48 0.52 -8.60
CA VAL A 133 17.39 -0.57 -7.63
C VAL A 133 15.95 -0.72 -7.17
N LEU A 134 15.46 -1.96 -7.12
CA LEU A 134 14.17 -2.31 -6.54
C LEU A 134 14.39 -3.22 -5.35
N THR A 135 13.80 -2.85 -4.22
CA THR A 135 13.85 -3.62 -2.98
C THR A 135 12.47 -4.12 -2.58
N ASP A 136 12.44 -5.20 -1.81
CA ASP A 136 11.23 -5.62 -1.11
C ASP A 136 11.04 -4.81 0.19
N TRP A 137 10.11 -5.28 1.03
CA TRP A 137 9.71 -4.67 2.29
C TRP A 137 10.78 -4.72 3.39
N ASP A 138 11.74 -5.65 3.31
CA ASP A 138 12.83 -5.81 4.29
C ASP A 138 14.11 -5.06 3.89
N GLY A 139 14.10 -4.47 2.68
CA GLY A 139 15.22 -3.75 2.10
C GLY A 139 16.14 -4.63 1.26
N ARG A 140 15.82 -5.91 1.08
CA ARG A 140 16.56 -6.80 0.17
C ARG A 140 16.35 -6.35 -1.27
N ILE A 141 17.45 -6.23 -1.98
CA ILE A 141 17.46 -5.97 -3.42
C ILE A 141 16.90 -7.18 -4.15
N ILE A 142 15.83 -6.99 -4.92
CA ILE A 142 15.19 -8.02 -5.73
C ILE A 142 15.46 -7.85 -7.23
N ALA A 143 15.77 -6.63 -7.68
CA ALA A 143 16.19 -6.37 -9.06
C ALA A 143 17.04 -5.10 -9.15
N GLN A 144 17.91 -5.06 -10.16
CA GLN A 144 18.71 -3.89 -10.51
C GLN A 144 18.79 -3.73 -12.02
N SER A 145 18.79 -2.50 -12.50
CA SER A 145 19.07 -2.18 -13.90
C SER A 145 19.63 -0.75 -14.00
N TYR A 146 19.54 -0.15 -15.18
CA TYR A 146 19.99 1.20 -15.44
C TYR A 146 18.92 2.00 -16.16
N ALA A 147 18.84 3.30 -15.84
CA ALA A 147 18.17 4.27 -16.68
C ALA A 147 19.18 4.79 -17.70
N THR A 148 18.74 4.98 -18.95
CA THR A 148 19.56 5.57 -20.01
C THR A 148 19.01 6.94 -20.40
N ALA A 149 19.88 7.94 -20.48
CA ALA A 149 19.55 9.25 -21.01
C ALA A 149 19.09 9.16 -22.48
N LYS A 150 18.05 9.91 -22.83
CA LYS A 150 17.49 9.99 -24.19
C LYS A 150 17.98 11.21 -24.97
N GLY A 151 18.92 11.96 -24.41
CA GLY A 151 19.51 13.16 -25.00
C GLY A 151 20.95 13.38 -24.54
N ASP A 152 21.49 14.56 -24.85
CA ASP A 152 22.81 14.96 -24.34
C ASP A 152 22.74 15.16 -22.82
N TRP A 153 23.53 14.36 -22.09
CA TRP A 153 23.55 14.34 -20.63
C TRP A 153 24.63 15.24 -20.03
N MET A 154 25.56 15.75 -20.85
CA MET A 154 26.65 16.64 -20.38
C MET A 154 26.13 18.08 -20.20
N THR A 155 25.09 18.23 -19.38
CA THR A 155 24.39 19.48 -19.12
C THR A 155 23.96 19.60 -17.66
N GLU A 156 23.63 20.81 -17.22
CA GLU A 156 22.97 21.07 -15.95
C GLU A 156 21.44 21.06 -16.08
N ASP A 157 20.91 20.95 -17.30
CA ASP A 157 19.47 20.88 -17.57
C ASP A 157 18.89 19.50 -17.32
N PHE A 158 17.55 19.43 -17.31
CA PHE A 158 16.83 18.15 -17.24
C PHE A 158 16.95 17.40 -18.55
N VAL A 159 17.24 16.11 -18.45
CA VAL A 159 17.39 15.16 -19.55
C VAL A 159 16.47 13.98 -19.29
N GLN A 160 15.65 13.65 -20.28
CA GLN A 160 14.75 12.51 -20.20
C GLN A 160 15.54 11.21 -20.08
N PHE A 161 15.05 10.28 -19.26
CA PHE A 161 15.60 8.94 -19.13
C PHE A 161 14.52 7.87 -19.28
N GLU A 162 14.97 6.67 -19.62
CA GLU A 162 14.16 5.46 -19.57
C GLU A 162 15.00 4.29 -19.10
N GLY A 163 14.43 3.46 -18.22
CA GLY A 163 14.97 2.17 -17.84
C GLY A 163 13.91 1.09 -17.96
N ILE A 164 14.33 -0.16 -18.10
CA ILE A 164 13.46 -1.32 -17.99
C ILE A 164 14.01 -2.17 -16.84
N LEU A 165 13.12 -2.62 -15.96
CA LEU A 165 13.46 -3.45 -14.82
C LEU A 165 12.62 -4.72 -14.85
N GLU A 166 13.29 -5.85 -14.97
CA GLU A 166 12.67 -7.18 -14.85
C GLU A 166 12.84 -7.68 -13.43
N PHE A 167 11.76 -8.17 -12.83
CA PHE A 167 11.75 -8.71 -11.48
C PHE A 167 10.69 -9.81 -11.33
N GLU A 168 10.84 -10.61 -10.28
CA GLU A 168 9.81 -11.51 -9.78
C GLU A 168 9.14 -10.89 -8.56
N ASN A 169 7.83 -11.06 -8.40
CA ASN A 169 7.14 -10.57 -7.22
C ASN A 169 7.65 -11.30 -5.96
N PRO A 170 7.92 -10.60 -4.85
CA PRO A 170 8.26 -11.23 -3.59
C PRO A 170 7.08 -12.06 -3.06
N GLU A 171 7.37 -12.96 -2.13
CA GLU A 171 6.34 -13.81 -1.52
C GLU A 171 5.28 -12.95 -0.77
N ASN A 172 4.02 -13.19 -1.09
CA ASN A 172 2.89 -12.50 -0.44
C ASN A 172 2.51 -13.24 0.86
N ILE A 173 3.28 -12.96 1.91
CA ILE A 173 3.06 -13.48 3.27
C ILE A 173 2.20 -12.52 4.13
N GLY A 174 1.82 -11.36 3.59
CA GLY A 174 0.92 -10.41 4.23
C GLY A 174 0.93 -9.04 3.55
N ASP A 175 0.02 -8.16 3.98
CA ASP A 175 -0.10 -6.79 3.42
C ASP A 175 1.20 -5.98 3.49
N PHE A 176 2.02 -6.25 4.51
CA PHE A 176 3.31 -5.59 4.67
C PHE A 176 4.34 -6.05 3.63
N SER A 177 4.29 -7.31 3.17
CA SER A 177 5.28 -7.88 2.26
C SER A 177 5.07 -7.48 0.80
N ARG A 178 3.88 -6.94 0.49
CA ARG A 178 3.60 -6.28 -0.80
C ARG A 178 4.18 -4.86 -0.89
N ARG A 179 4.94 -4.38 0.10
CA ARG A 179 5.64 -3.09 0.05
C ARG A 179 7.06 -3.27 -0.47
N GLY A 180 7.61 -2.19 -0.99
CA GLY A 180 9.02 -2.11 -1.37
C GLY A 180 9.38 -0.67 -1.71
N ALA A 181 10.61 -0.49 -2.19
CA ALA A 181 11.12 0.79 -2.65
C ALA A 181 11.71 0.68 -4.05
N LEU A 182 11.41 1.67 -4.89
CA LEU A 182 12.14 1.91 -6.13
C LEU A 182 13.12 3.06 -5.88
N ILE A 183 14.39 2.79 -6.10
CA ILE A 183 15.50 3.70 -5.80
C ILE A 183 16.22 4.01 -7.11
N LEU A 184 16.24 5.28 -7.51
CA LEU A 184 17.03 5.79 -8.62
C LEU A 184 18.25 6.48 -8.01
N GLN A 185 19.43 5.90 -8.20
CA GLN A 185 20.67 6.38 -7.61
C GLN A 185 21.36 7.29 -8.61
N LYS A 186 21.82 8.46 -8.17
CA LYS A 186 22.75 9.26 -8.94
C LYS A 186 24.05 8.47 -9.12
N ASP A 187 24.56 8.41 -10.34
CA ASP A 187 25.83 7.71 -10.56
C ASP A 187 26.98 8.47 -9.88
N ASN A 188 27.84 7.75 -9.17
CA ASN A 188 28.95 8.29 -8.41
C ASN A 188 30.24 7.48 -8.64
N PRO A 189 30.94 7.70 -9.77
CA PRO A 189 32.17 6.98 -10.10
C PRO A 189 33.31 7.18 -9.08
N SER A 190 33.25 8.26 -8.29
CA SER A 190 34.26 8.56 -7.28
C SER A 190 34.12 7.68 -6.02
N GLY A 191 32.92 7.15 -5.76
CA GLY A 191 32.57 6.44 -4.54
C GLY A 191 32.59 7.30 -3.26
N LEU A 192 32.70 8.63 -3.37
CA LEU A 192 32.71 9.53 -2.22
C LEU A 192 31.27 9.81 -1.73
N PRO A 193 30.95 9.63 -0.43
CA PRO A 193 29.60 9.82 0.08
C PRO A 193 28.99 11.20 -0.15
N GLU A 194 29.81 12.25 -0.24
CA GLU A 194 29.36 13.63 -0.55
C GLU A 194 28.79 13.81 -1.96
N HIS A 195 28.95 12.81 -2.84
CA HIS A 195 28.41 12.82 -4.20
C HIS A 195 27.24 11.87 -4.39
N ASP A 196 26.92 11.07 -3.37
CA ASP A 196 25.78 10.17 -3.35
C ASP A 196 24.49 10.98 -3.30
N ASP A 197 23.54 10.59 -4.13
CA ASP A 197 22.17 11.07 -4.06
C ASP A 197 21.22 9.98 -4.58
N ALA A 198 19.99 9.97 -4.11
CA ALA A 198 18.99 9.01 -4.55
C ALA A 198 17.57 9.57 -4.43
N LEU A 199 16.76 9.25 -5.43
CA LEU A 199 15.31 9.33 -5.35
C LEU A 199 14.80 7.95 -4.94
N GLU A 200 14.09 7.91 -3.82
CA GLU A 200 13.43 6.74 -3.28
C GLU A 200 11.93 6.99 -3.25
N ILE A 201 11.16 6.13 -3.91
CA ILE A 201 9.70 6.12 -3.82
C ILE A 201 9.21 4.79 -3.27
N SER A 202 8.16 4.85 -2.45
CA SER A 202 7.44 3.66 -2.02
C SER A 202 6.67 3.05 -3.20
N ILE A 203 6.66 1.72 -3.31
CA ILE A 203 5.92 0.99 -4.36
C ILE A 203 5.10 -0.15 -3.76
N ARG A 204 4.28 -0.80 -4.59
CA ARG A 204 3.53 -1.99 -4.21
C ARG A 204 3.76 -3.13 -5.20
N PHE A 205 3.82 -4.36 -4.71
CA PHE A 205 3.79 -5.57 -5.52
C PHE A 205 2.36 -6.12 -5.63
N GLU A 206 2.10 -6.90 -6.69
CA GLU A 206 0.81 -7.61 -6.87
C GLU A 206 0.59 -8.72 -5.82
#